data_AF-A0A974WJL6-F1
#
_entry.id   AF-A0A974WJL6-F1
#
_cell.length_a   1.000
_cell.length_b   1.000
_cell.length_c   1.000
_cell.angle_alpha   90.00
_cell.angle_beta   90.00
_cell.angle_gamma   90.00
#
_symmetry.space_group_name_H-M   'P 1'
#
loop_
_entity.id
_entity.type
_entity.pdbx_description
1 polymer ?
#
loop_
_entity_poly.entity_id
_entity_poly.type
_entity_poly.pdbx_seq_one_letter_code
_entity_poly.pdbx_strand_id
1 'polypeptide(L)'
;MKKIGLLILSILFLHGCANNQEPSNSSDIEMPQAIMPSEKYNVAFVIVNGVYNSELVAPMDILHHTVYHTEPRMKVFTVAPDTTLITTFEGLKIKPDYSFASAQLPDINVLVVPSAEHSMSSDLENDELINFVKEKGNAANYVMSLCDGAFVLAQAGLVDGKESTTFPSDIDAYAQRFPQLKVHKGVSFVHDGKLITSVGGAKSYDPALYLSELLYGKKAAEGLARGLVIDWDINSIKFVRVAD
;
A
#
# COMPACT_ATOMS: atom_id res chain seq x y z
N MET A 1 -51.59 55.37 32.76
CA MET A 1 -51.75 54.80 31.40
C MET A 1 -50.43 55.02 30.63
N LYS A 2 -49.79 53.93 30.15
CA LYS A 2 -49.00 53.79 28.89
C LYS A 2 -48.00 54.92 28.55
N LYS A 3 -46.68 54.73 28.31
CA LYS A 3 -45.90 53.64 27.67
C LYS A 3 -44.41 53.86 28.00
N ILE A 4 -43.66 52.78 28.22
CA ILE A 4 -42.19 52.74 28.22
C ILE A 4 -41.75 52.53 26.76
N GLY A 5 -40.91 53.43 26.24
CA GLY A 5 -40.29 53.32 24.92
C GLY A 5 -39.00 52.51 24.99
N LEU A 6 -38.93 51.43 24.22
CA LEU A 6 -37.79 50.53 24.12
C LEU A 6 -36.83 51.05 23.02
N LEU A 7 -35.59 51.36 23.38
CA LEU A 7 -34.53 51.76 22.47
C LEU A 7 -33.89 50.49 21.86
N ILE A 8 -33.98 50.29 20.55
CA ILE A 8 -33.34 49.16 19.86
C ILE A 8 -31.96 49.62 19.38
N LEU A 9 -30.91 49.00 19.94
CA LEU A 9 -29.53 49.17 19.55
C LEU A 9 -29.20 48.16 18.43
N SER A 10 -29.00 48.63 17.20
CA SER A 10 -28.61 47.81 16.05
C SER A 10 -27.11 47.53 16.06
N ILE A 11 -26.73 46.27 16.33
CA ILE A 11 -25.35 45.78 16.23
C ILE A 11 -25.09 45.33 14.78
N LEU A 12 -24.21 46.04 14.09
CA LEU A 12 -23.70 45.65 12.76
C LEU A 12 -22.61 44.57 12.94
N PHE A 13 -22.93 43.32 12.59
CA PHE A 13 -21.94 42.25 12.45
C PHE A 13 -21.28 42.33 11.06
N LEU A 14 -20.04 42.79 11.01
CA LEU A 14 -19.15 42.61 9.86
C LEU A 14 -18.74 41.14 9.77
N HIS A 15 -19.40 40.37 8.89
CA HIS A 15 -18.92 39.04 8.50
C HIS A 15 -17.83 39.20 7.44
N GLY A 16 -16.58 39.08 7.88
CA GLY A 16 -15.46 38.83 6.97
C GLY A 16 -15.58 37.41 6.42
N CYS A 17 -15.87 37.28 5.13
CA CYS A 17 -15.81 36.00 4.43
C CYS A 17 -14.34 35.57 4.29
N ALA A 18 -13.85 34.78 5.24
CA ALA A 18 -12.68 33.95 5.02
C ALA A 18 -13.12 32.80 4.10
N ASN A 19 -12.69 32.87 2.85
CA ASN A 19 -12.92 31.86 1.82
C ASN A 19 -12.06 30.62 2.13
N ASN A 20 -12.50 29.80 3.08
CA ASN A 20 -12.00 28.43 3.22
C ASN A 20 -12.65 27.59 2.12
N GLN A 21 -12.04 27.59 0.94
CA GLN A 21 -12.30 26.53 -0.03
C GLN A 21 -11.63 25.27 0.51
N GLU A 22 -12.40 24.44 1.20
CA GLU A 22 -12.12 23.01 1.21
C GLU A 22 -12.05 22.53 -0.26
N PRO A 23 -11.05 21.73 -0.65
CA PRO A 23 -10.97 21.25 -2.01
C PRO A 23 -12.16 20.30 -2.26
N SER A 24 -13.19 20.83 -2.93
CA SER A 24 -14.24 20.05 -3.54
C SER A 24 -13.68 19.34 -4.77
N ASN A 25 -13.35 18.06 -4.64
CA ASN A 25 -13.15 17.18 -5.80
C ASN A 25 -13.77 15.81 -5.46
N SER A 26 -15.10 15.72 -5.53
CA SER A 26 -15.80 14.46 -5.70
C SER A 26 -16.17 14.30 -7.18
N SER A 27 -15.16 14.23 -8.04
CA SER A 27 -15.30 13.45 -9.27
C SER A 27 -15.05 12.02 -8.86
N ASP A 28 -16.02 11.13 -9.05
CA ASP A 28 -15.82 9.69 -8.82
C ASP A 28 -14.52 9.26 -9.50
N ILE A 29 -13.66 8.57 -8.74
CA ILE A 29 -12.39 8.07 -9.23
C ILE A 29 -12.70 6.99 -10.25
N GLU A 30 -12.52 7.32 -11.52
CA GLU A 30 -12.63 6.35 -12.60
C GLU A 30 -11.33 5.55 -12.71
N MET A 31 -11.39 4.29 -12.26
CA MET A 31 -10.29 3.33 -12.47
C MET A 31 -10.15 3.03 -13.96
N PRO A 32 -8.91 2.84 -14.45
CA PRO A 32 -8.70 2.51 -15.85
C PRO A 32 -9.38 1.17 -16.15
N GLN A 33 -9.85 0.99 -17.38
CA GLN A 33 -10.41 -0.28 -17.78
C GLN A 33 -9.34 -1.38 -17.65
N ALA A 34 -9.63 -2.39 -16.83
CA ALA A 34 -8.72 -3.51 -16.63
C ALA A 34 -8.53 -4.28 -17.95
N ILE A 35 -7.26 -4.51 -18.30
CA ILE A 35 -6.88 -5.43 -19.37
C ILE A 35 -6.61 -6.76 -18.68
N MET A 36 -7.57 -7.69 -18.80
CA MET A 36 -7.46 -9.00 -18.17
C MET A 36 -6.18 -9.70 -18.60
N PRO A 37 -5.39 -10.24 -17.65
CA PRO A 37 -4.12 -10.85 -17.97
C PRO A 37 -4.31 -12.15 -18.76
N SER A 38 -3.44 -12.41 -19.73
CA SER A 38 -3.44 -13.67 -20.49
C SER A 38 -2.72 -14.81 -19.77
N GLU A 39 -1.87 -14.48 -18.80
CA GLU A 39 -1.12 -15.43 -17.97
C GLU A 39 -1.27 -15.08 -16.49
N LYS A 40 -1.01 -16.05 -15.61
CA LYS A 40 -1.07 -15.82 -14.16
C LYS A 40 0.02 -14.85 -13.71
N TYR A 41 -0.31 -14.01 -12.72
CA TYR A 41 0.69 -13.25 -11.97
C TYR A 41 1.30 -14.12 -10.88
N ASN A 42 2.62 -14.24 -10.86
CA ASN A 42 3.39 -14.74 -9.73
C ASN A 42 3.62 -13.60 -8.74
N VAL A 43 3.12 -13.77 -7.51
CA VAL A 43 3.16 -12.76 -6.44
C VAL A 43 4.07 -13.26 -5.33
N ALA A 44 5.19 -12.57 -5.12
CA ALA A 44 6.16 -12.89 -4.09
C ALA A 44 6.00 -11.95 -2.89
N PHE A 45 5.83 -12.53 -1.71
CA PHE A 45 5.88 -11.82 -0.44
C PHE A 45 7.26 -11.97 0.17
N VAL A 46 8.00 -10.86 0.29
CA VAL A 46 9.30 -10.86 0.97
C VAL A 46 9.05 -10.97 2.46
N ILE A 47 9.60 -12.00 3.10
CA ILE A 47 9.46 -12.22 4.54
C ILE A 47 10.83 -12.35 5.19
N VAL A 48 11.00 -11.67 6.33
CA VAL A 48 12.17 -11.76 7.20
C VAL A 48 11.69 -11.94 8.65
N ASN A 49 12.60 -12.22 9.58
CA ASN A 49 12.24 -12.25 11.00
C ASN A 49 11.67 -10.89 11.43
N GLY A 50 10.63 -10.93 12.24
CA GLY A 50 9.92 -9.73 12.69
C GLY A 50 8.94 -9.15 11.68
N VAL A 51 8.65 -9.81 10.54
CA VAL A 51 7.58 -9.37 9.63
C VAL A 51 6.24 -9.26 10.36
N TYR A 52 5.47 -8.20 10.13
CA TYR A 52 4.19 -7.99 10.80
C TYR A 52 3.08 -8.85 10.21
N ASN A 53 2.31 -9.53 11.08
CA ASN A 53 1.24 -10.43 10.64
C ASN A 53 0.22 -9.72 9.74
N SER A 54 -0.34 -8.59 10.19
CA SER A 54 -1.44 -7.92 9.47
C SER A 54 -1.02 -7.42 8.08
N GLU A 55 0.25 -7.10 7.90
CA GLU A 55 0.80 -6.64 6.62
C GLU A 55 1.16 -7.78 5.70
N LEU A 56 1.51 -8.94 6.24
CA LEU A 56 1.69 -10.14 5.44
C LEU A 56 0.33 -10.73 5.03
N VAL A 57 -0.55 -11.00 6.00
CA VAL A 57 -1.74 -11.84 5.76
C VAL A 57 -2.85 -11.10 5.03
N ALA A 58 -3.09 -9.81 5.30
CA ALA A 58 -4.18 -9.07 4.67
C ALA A 58 -4.08 -9.01 3.13
N PRO A 59 -2.95 -8.56 2.53
CA PRO A 59 -2.80 -8.63 1.08
C PRO A 59 -2.71 -10.08 0.58
N MET A 60 -2.14 -11.03 1.35
CA MET A 60 -2.12 -12.44 0.94
C MET A 60 -3.54 -13.01 0.82
N ASP A 61 -4.45 -12.69 1.74
CA ASP A 61 -5.86 -13.12 1.68
C ASP A 61 -6.47 -12.68 0.35
N ILE A 62 -6.36 -11.38 0.02
CA ILE A 62 -6.92 -10.81 -1.21
C ILE A 62 -6.31 -11.44 -2.46
N LEU A 63 -4.98 -11.44 -2.55
CA LEU A 63 -4.29 -11.88 -3.77
C LEU A 63 -4.40 -13.40 -3.96
N HIS A 64 -4.43 -14.18 -2.89
CA HIS A 64 -4.61 -15.63 -2.97
C HIS A 64 -6.07 -16.00 -3.29
N HIS A 65 -7.06 -15.26 -2.78
CA HIS A 65 -8.48 -15.50 -3.07
C HIS A 65 -8.88 -15.27 -4.53
N THR A 66 -7.97 -14.76 -5.37
CA THR A 66 -8.14 -14.75 -6.84
C THR A 66 -8.49 -16.13 -7.39
N VAL A 67 -8.09 -17.22 -6.71
CA VAL A 67 -8.50 -18.60 -7.03
C VAL A 67 -10.02 -18.81 -7.15
N TYR A 68 -10.84 -17.96 -6.50
CA TYR A 68 -12.30 -18.07 -6.50
C TYR A 68 -12.98 -17.05 -7.42
N HIS A 69 -12.28 -15.99 -7.82
CA HIS A 69 -12.91 -14.80 -8.43
C HIS A 69 -12.32 -14.41 -9.79
N THR A 70 -11.16 -14.96 -10.18
CA THR A 70 -10.48 -14.58 -11.43
C THR A 70 -9.97 -15.80 -12.19
N GLU A 71 -9.86 -15.65 -13.51
CA GLU A 71 -9.09 -16.55 -14.38
C GLU A 71 -8.32 -15.66 -15.37
N PRO A 72 -6.97 -15.75 -15.43
CA PRO A 72 -6.12 -16.58 -14.57
C PRO A 72 -6.09 -16.11 -13.11
N ARG A 73 -5.89 -17.05 -12.18
CA ARG A 73 -5.64 -16.78 -10.76
C ARG A 73 -4.18 -16.43 -10.50
N MET A 74 -3.89 -15.69 -9.44
CA MET A 74 -2.53 -15.42 -9.02
C MET A 74 -1.86 -16.66 -8.40
N LYS A 75 -0.55 -16.81 -8.59
CA LYS A 75 0.29 -17.74 -7.81
C LYS A 75 0.98 -16.95 -6.70
N VAL A 76 0.46 -17.03 -5.48
CA VAL A 76 1.01 -16.36 -4.31
C VAL A 76 1.99 -17.28 -3.58
N PHE A 77 3.14 -16.75 -3.18
CA PHE A 77 4.15 -17.47 -2.40
C PHE A 77 5.02 -16.51 -1.58
N THR A 78 5.72 -17.06 -0.60
CA THR A 78 6.67 -16.35 0.26
C THR A 78 8.10 -16.58 -0.19
N VAL A 79 8.96 -15.57 -0.01
CA VAL A 79 10.39 -15.65 -0.31
C VAL A 79 11.20 -14.96 0.79
N ALA A 80 12.30 -15.58 1.20
CA ALA A 80 13.16 -15.12 2.29
C ALA A 80 14.64 -15.38 1.97
N PRO A 81 15.62 -14.90 2.76
CA PRO A 81 17.04 -15.20 2.54
C PRO A 81 17.33 -16.70 2.41
N ASP A 82 16.73 -17.50 3.29
CA ASP A 82 16.78 -18.97 3.26
C ASP A 82 15.40 -19.59 3.54
N THR A 83 15.33 -20.92 3.68
CA THR A 83 14.07 -21.64 3.98
C THR A 83 13.98 -22.07 5.45
N THR A 84 14.77 -21.47 6.33
CA THR A 84 14.63 -21.65 7.78
C THR A 84 13.35 -20.98 8.28
N LEU A 85 12.86 -21.41 9.44
CA LEU A 85 11.65 -20.82 10.02
C LEU A 85 11.91 -19.37 10.40
N ILE A 86 11.08 -18.47 9.89
CA ILE A 86 11.01 -17.11 10.40
C ILE A 86 9.98 -17.01 11.52
N THR A 87 10.17 -16.03 12.39
CA THR A 87 9.21 -15.65 13.42
C THR A 87 8.65 -14.28 13.07
N THR A 88 7.33 -14.16 12.92
CA THR A 88 6.69 -12.86 12.75
C THR A 88 6.78 -12.03 14.02
N PHE A 89 6.56 -10.72 13.94
CA PHE A 89 6.61 -9.84 15.11
C PHE A 89 5.70 -10.33 16.25
N GLU A 90 4.48 -10.78 15.92
CA GLU A 90 3.51 -11.30 16.88
C GLU A 90 3.67 -12.80 17.18
N GLY A 91 4.75 -13.45 16.70
CA GLY A 91 5.19 -14.77 17.15
C GLY A 91 4.77 -15.97 16.32
N LEU A 92 4.14 -15.80 15.14
CA LEU A 92 3.86 -16.92 14.25
C LEU A 92 5.16 -17.48 13.65
N LYS A 93 5.22 -18.80 13.46
CA LYS A 93 6.33 -19.46 12.77
C LYS A 93 5.94 -19.78 11.35
N ILE A 94 6.68 -19.26 10.38
CA ILE A 94 6.40 -19.44 8.95
C ILE A 94 7.61 -20.09 8.30
N LYS A 95 7.36 -21.13 7.50
CA LYS A 95 8.38 -21.71 6.61
C LYS A 95 8.26 -21.02 5.24
N PRO A 96 9.30 -20.31 4.78
CA PRO A 96 9.30 -19.71 3.45
C PRO A 96 9.16 -20.77 2.34
N ASP A 97 8.42 -20.45 1.28
CA ASP A 97 8.27 -21.34 0.13
C ASP A 97 9.58 -21.43 -0.68
N TYR A 98 10.29 -20.30 -0.81
CA TYR A 98 11.53 -20.18 -1.56
C TYR A 98 12.58 -19.35 -0.81
N SER A 99 13.85 -19.66 -1.03
CA SER A 99 14.95 -18.74 -0.69
C SER A 99 15.23 -17.76 -1.83
N PHE A 100 15.89 -16.63 -1.53
CA PHE A 100 16.30 -15.62 -2.53
C PHE A 100 17.17 -16.23 -3.63
N ALA A 101 18.03 -17.19 -3.28
CA ALA A 101 18.92 -17.89 -4.21
C ALA A 101 18.32 -19.16 -4.84
N SER A 102 17.02 -19.44 -4.62
CA SER A 102 16.41 -20.68 -5.13
C SER A 102 16.33 -20.68 -6.67
N ALA A 103 16.94 -21.69 -7.30
CA ALA A 103 16.82 -21.91 -8.75
C ALA A 103 15.39 -22.27 -9.20
N GLN A 104 14.50 -22.59 -8.26
CA GLN A 104 13.08 -22.89 -8.52
C GLN A 104 12.16 -21.69 -8.24
N LEU A 105 12.72 -20.55 -7.82
CA LEU A 105 11.97 -19.32 -7.61
C LEU A 105 11.33 -18.89 -8.95
N PRO A 106 9.99 -18.76 -9.03
CA PRO A 106 9.34 -18.28 -10.25
C PRO A 106 9.72 -16.83 -10.55
N ASP A 107 9.63 -16.42 -11.82
CA ASP A 107 9.66 -15.00 -12.17
C ASP A 107 8.59 -14.25 -11.39
N ILE A 108 8.94 -13.08 -10.84
CA ILE A 108 8.08 -12.31 -9.94
C ILE A 108 7.43 -11.19 -10.74
N ASN A 109 6.11 -11.26 -10.91
CA ASN A 109 5.37 -10.20 -11.59
C ASN A 109 4.89 -9.13 -10.60
N VAL A 110 4.57 -9.53 -9.36
CA VAL A 110 4.21 -8.62 -8.28
C VAL A 110 5.10 -8.91 -7.08
N LEU A 111 5.90 -7.93 -6.67
CA LEU A 111 6.71 -8.02 -5.46
C LEU A 111 6.01 -7.27 -4.32
N VAL A 112 5.72 -7.94 -3.21
CA VAL A 112 5.15 -7.32 -2.02
C VAL A 112 6.20 -7.33 -0.91
N VAL A 113 6.46 -6.15 -0.33
CA VAL A 113 7.43 -5.91 0.73
C VAL A 113 6.70 -5.35 1.96
N PRO A 114 6.24 -6.22 2.88
CA PRO A 114 5.69 -5.81 4.16
C PRO A 114 6.76 -5.16 5.05
N SER A 115 6.34 -4.48 6.13
CA SER A 115 7.26 -4.08 7.19
C SER A 115 7.69 -5.28 8.04
N ALA A 116 8.88 -5.15 8.61
CA ALA A 116 9.41 -6.01 9.65
C ALA A 116 10.01 -5.17 10.76
N GLU A 117 10.21 -5.78 11.93
CA GLU A 117 10.75 -5.17 13.16
C GLU A 117 11.98 -4.26 12.92
N HIS A 118 12.81 -4.58 11.93
CA HIS A 118 14.05 -3.86 11.65
C HIS A 118 14.09 -3.11 10.32
N SER A 119 12.93 -2.88 9.68
CA SER A 119 12.81 -2.21 8.37
C SER A 119 13.34 -0.78 8.34
N MET A 120 13.50 -0.13 9.50
CA MET A 120 14.11 1.21 9.61
C MET A 120 15.60 1.17 10.02
N SER A 121 16.16 -0.02 10.25
CA SER A 121 17.49 -0.21 10.86
C SER A 121 18.31 -1.28 10.14
N SER A 122 18.65 -2.40 10.79
CA SER A 122 19.58 -3.41 10.28
C SER A 122 19.14 -4.07 8.97
N ASP A 123 17.83 -4.10 8.65
CA ASP A 123 17.37 -4.62 7.36
C ASP A 123 17.84 -3.76 6.18
N LEU A 124 18.07 -2.46 6.41
CA LEU A 124 18.59 -1.52 5.41
C LEU A 124 20.10 -1.68 5.16
N GLU A 125 20.78 -2.39 6.05
CA GLU A 125 22.21 -2.72 5.96
C GLU A 125 22.42 -4.16 5.44
N ASN A 126 21.33 -4.91 5.22
CA ASN A 126 21.38 -6.26 4.71
C ASN A 126 21.45 -6.27 3.18
N ASP A 127 22.67 -6.34 2.64
CA ASP A 127 22.92 -6.37 1.21
C ASP A 127 22.15 -7.47 0.47
N GLU A 128 21.93 -8.64 1.08
CA GLU A 128 21.20 -9.74 0.45
C GLU A 128 19.73 -9.36 0.23
N LEU A 129 19.08 -8.82 1.25
CA LEU A 129 17.70 -8.33 1.18
C LEU A 129 17.58 -7.17 0.18
N ILE A 130 18.43 -6.16 0.30
CA ILE A 130 18.37 -4.95 -0.53
C ILE A 130 18.62 -5.29 -2.00
N ASN A 131 19.62 -6.13 -2.30
CA ASN A 131 19.89 -6.53 -3.68
C ASN A 131 18.78 -7.40 -4.25
N PHE A 132 18.20 -8.32 -3.47
CA PHE A 132 17.06 -9.11 -3.92
C PHE A 132 15.85 -8.22 -4.26
N VAL A 133 15.48 -7.32 -3.34
CA VAL A 133 14.36 -6.38 -3.55
C VAL A 133 14.62 -5.49 -4.75
N LYS A 134 15.84 -4.95 -4.90
CA LYS A 134 16.24 -4.15 -6.05
C LYS A 134 16.12 -4.91 -7.37
N GLU A 135 16.70 -6.11 -7.46
CA GLU A 135 16.69 -6.91 -8.69
C GLU A 135 15.26 -7.29 -9.07
N LYS A 136 14.53 -7.92 -8.15
CA LYS A 136 13.18 -8.44 -8.42
C LYS A 136 12.18 -7.31 -8.58
N GLY A 137 12.31 -6.23 -7.80
CA GLY A 137 11.47 -5.05 -7.94
C GLY A 137 11.68 -4.34 -9.27
N ASN A 138 12.90 -4.33 -9.82
CA ASN A 138 13.15 -3.79 -11.16
C ASN A 138 12.49 -4.61 -12.27
N ALA A 139 12.51 -5.94 -12.16
CA ALA A 139 11.89 -6.84 -13.14
C ALA A 139 10.36 -6.96 -13.02
N ALA A 140 9.80 -6.71 -11.83
CA ALA A 140 8.37 -6.87 -11.57
C ALA A 140 7.51 -5.84 -12.33
N ASN A 141 6.29 -6.27 -12.70
CA ASN A 141 5.25 -5.42 -13.27
C ASN A 141 4.69 -4.43 -12.23
N TYR A 142 4.59 -4.87 -10.96
CA TYR A 142 4.16 -4.05 -9.83
C TYR A 142 5.01 -4.35 -8.58
N VAL A 143 5.26 -3.33 -7.78
CA VAL A 143 5.94 -3.43 -6.48
C VAL A 143 5.07 -2.75 -5.44
N MET A 144 4.69 -3.48 -4.40
CA MET A 144 3.88 -2.99 -3.29
C MET A 144 4.71 -2.97 -2.01
N SER A 145 4.70 -1.86 -1.28
CA SER A 145 5.20 -1.84 0.11
C SER A 145 4.09 -1.52 1.09
N LEU A 146 4.22 -2.08 2.29
CA LEU A 146 3.31 -1.81 3.41
C LEU A 146 4.11 -1.28 4.59
N CYS A 147 3.61 -0.21 5.23
CA CYS A 147 4.25 0.42 6.37
C CYS A 147 5.72 0.70 6.04
N ASP A 148 6.65 0.37 6.94
CA ASP A 148 8.07 0.64 6.77
C ASP A 148 8.80 -0.25 5.76
N GLY A 149 8.09 -1.18 5.08
CA GLY A 149 8.61 -1.78 3.86
C GLY A 149 8.99 -0.73 2.79
N ALA A 150 8.43 0.48 2.88
CA ALA A 150 8.81 1.62 2.04
C ALA A 150 10.28 2.07 2.25
N PHE A 151 10.85 1.89 3.45
CA PHE A 151 12.27 2.17 3.71
C PHE A 151 13.18 1.20 2.95
N VAL A 152 12.79 -0.08 2.87
CA VAL A 152 13.51 -1.10 2.11
C VAL A 152 13.46 -0.76 0.61
N LEU A 153 12.30 -0.34 0.08
CA LEU A 153 12.20 0.10 -1.31
C LEU A 153 13.06 1.34 -1.61
N ALA A 154 13.10 2.31 -0.69
CA ALA A 154 13.93 3.51 -0.81
C ALA A 154 15.41 3.19 -0.77
N GLN A 155 15.84 2.32 0.14
CA GLN A 155 17.23 1.84 0.20
C GLN A 155 17.63 1.05 -1.05
N ALA A 156 16.70 0.30 -1.65
CA ALA A 156 16.90 -0.39 -2.93
C ALA A 156 16.91 0.56 -4.15
N GLY A 157 16.57 1.85 -3.97
CA GLY A 157 16.46 2.85 -5.03
C GLY A 157 15.23 2.69 -5.94
N LEU A 158 14.23 1.91 -5.53
CA LEU A 158 13.04 1.61 -6.36
C LEU A 158 12.03 2.77 -6.40
N VAL A 159 12.08 3.67 -5.43
CA VAL A 159 11.21 4.85 -5.34
C VAL A 159 11.93 6.16 -5.70
N ASP A 160 13.16 6.10 -6.21
CA ASP A 160 13.88 7.29 -6.62
C ASP A 160 13.17 8.00 -7.79
N GLY A 161 12.89 9.30 -7.61
CA GLY A 161 12.12 10.09 -8.57
C GLY A 161 10.62 9.75 -8.61
N LYS A 162 10.13 8.99 -7.63
CA LYS A 162 8.73 8.59 -7.49
C LYS A 162 8.09 9.17 -6.25
N GLU A 163 6.77 9.23 -6.25
CA GLU A 163 5.97 9.65 -5.10
C GLU A 163 5.64 8.44 -4.21
N SER A 164 5.71 8.61 -2.89
CA SER A 164 5.51 7.49 -1.96
C SER A 164 4.87 7.91 -0.63
N THR A 165 4.45 6.93 0.16
CA THR A 165 4.03 7.06 1.57
C THR A 165 4.63 5.91 2.39
N THR A 166 4.60 6.02 3.71
CA THR A 166 4.95 4.95 4.67
C THR A 166 3.98 5.01 5.86
N PHE A 167 4.28 4.28 6.94
CA PHE A 167 3.54 4.35 8.20
C PHE A 167 3.41 5.80 8.73
N PRO A 168 2.23 6.21 9.24
CA PRO A 168 1.99 7.61 9.60
C PRO A 168 2.92 8.14 10.69
N SER A 169 3.32 7.31 11.66
CA SER A 169 4.21 7.74 12.76
C SER A 169 5.65 7.90 12.29
N ASP A 170 6.07 7.16 11.26
CA ASP A 170 7.46 7.12 10.77
C ASP A 170 7.67 7.95 9.50
N ILE A 171 6.62 8.63 9.03
CA ILE A 171 6.65 9.38 7.77
C ILE A 171 7.64 10.55 7.77
N ASP A 172 7.85 11.18 8.92
CA ASP A 172 8.85 12.24 9.08
C ASP A 172 10.27 11.67 9.06
N ALA A 173 10.49 10.53 9.70
CA ALA A 173 11.78 9.84 9.66
C ALA A 173 12.10 9.35 8.23
N TYR A 174 11.09 8.89 7.50
CA TYR A 174 11.23 8.48 6.10
C TYR A 174 11.64 9.64 5.20
N ALA A 175 10.92 10.77 5.29
CA ALA A 175 11.24 11.97 4.52
C ALA A 175 12.61 12.57 4.92
N GLN A 176 13.00 12.49 6.19
CA GLN A 176 14.31 12.95 6.65
C GLN A 176 15.44 12.06 6.14
N ARG A 177 15.26 10.73 6.14
CA ARG A 177 16.27 9.78 5.69
C ARG A 177 16.46 9.78 4.17
N PHE A 178 15.38 10.00 3.42
CA PHE A 178 15.39 10.03 1.97
C PHE A 178 14.86 11.38 1.46
N PRO A 179 15.63 12.48 1.63
CA PRO A 179 15.18 13.84 1.36
C PRO A 179 14.91 14.13 -0.12
N GLN A 180 15.31 13.24 -1.02
CA GLN A 180 15.01 13.33 -2.45
C GLN A 180 13.59 12.88 -2.80
N LEU A 181 12.90 12.16 -1.90
CA LEU A 181 11.58 11.58 -2.18
C LEU A 181 10.46 12.60 -1.97
N LYS A 182 9.43 12.52 -2.81
CA LYS A 182 8.17 13.23 -2.60
C LYS A 182 7.24 12.35 -1.77
N VAL A 183 7.16 12.63 -0.48
CA VAL A 183 6.39 11.83 0.49
C VAL A 183 5.02 12.43 0.77
N HIS A 184 3.96 11.62 0.66
CA HIS A 184 2.57 12.02 0.92
C HIS A 184 2.10 11.60 2.29
N LYS A 185 1.54 12.53 3.05
CA LYS A 185 0.96 12.27 4.39
C LYS A 185 -0.55 12.13 4.34
N GLY A 186 -1.10 11.32 5.24
CA GLY A 186 -2.54 11.24 5.47
C GLY A 186 -3.32 10.63 4.30
N VAL A 187 -2.71 9.70 3.59
CA VAL A 187 -3.30 8.88 2.52
C VAL A 187 -3.12 7.40 2.87
N SER A 188 -4.01 6.53 2.41
CA SER A 188 -3.91 5.08 2.64
C SER A 188 -2.75 4.48 1.84
N PHE A 189 -2.62 4.90 0.58
CA PHE A 189 -1.51 4.51 -0.29
C PHE A 189 -1.23 5.57 -1.36
N VAL A 190 -0.09 5.42 -2.05
CA VAL A 190 0.33 6.18 -3.23
C VAL A 190 0.65 5.19 -4.34
N HIS A 191 0.10 5.43 -5.54
CA HIS A 191 0.40 4.70 -6.76
C HIS A 191 1.13 5.62 -7.76
N ASP A 192 2.37 5.27 -8.13
CA ASP A 192 3.18 5.96 -9.14
C ASP A 192 3.89 4.94 -10.05
N GLY A 193 3.48 4.88 -11.31
CA GLY A 193 3.98 3.91 -12.28
C GLY A 193 3.70 2.47 -11.83
N LYS A 194 4.76 1.73 -11.45
CA LYS A 194 4.61 0.35 -10.94
C LYS A 194 4.61 0.25 -9.41
N LEU A 195 4.83 1.36 -8.69
CA LEU A 195 5.01 1.39 -7.24
C LEU A 195 3.66 1.67 -6.56
N ILE A 196 3.29 0.84 -5.59
CA ILE A 196 2.14 1.04 -4.69
C ILE A 196 2.66 1.03 -3.26
N THR A 197 2.90 2.19 -2.67
CA THR A 197 3.38 2.29 -1.28
C THR A 197 2.21 2.59 -0.35
N SER A 198 2.11 1.91 0.80
CA SER A 198 0.94 1.97 1.69
C SER A 198 1.34 2.19 3.14
N VAL A 199 0.43 2.75 3.93
CA VAL A 199 0.57 2.92 5.38
C VAL A 199 0.59 1.60 6.16
N GLY A 200 0.19 0.48 5.55
CA GLY A 200 0.25 -0.85 6.16
C GLY A 200 -0.75 -1.09 7.30
N GLY A 201 -0.42 -1.97 8.25
CA GLY A 201 -1.36 -2.49 9.25
C GLY A 201 -2.64 -3.07 8.62
N ALA A 202 -3.79 -2.85 9.26
CA ALA A 202 -5.09 -3.26 8.71
C ALA A 202 -5.45 -2.57 7.37
N LYS A 203 -4.82 -1.43 7.06
CA LYS A 203 -5.00 -0.75 5.78
C LYS A 203 -4.31 -1.46 4.61
N SER A 204 -3.58 -2.54 4.85
CA SER A 204 -2.98 -3.38 3.81
C SER A 204 -3.98 -4.08 2.90
N TYR A 205 -5.26 -4.17 3.29
CA TYR A 205 -6.34 -4.61 2.40
C TYR A 205 -6.59 -3.61 1.25
N ASP A 206 -6.48 -2.30 1.52
CA ASP A 206 -6.77 -1.24 0.54
C ASP A 206 -5.89 -1.35 -0.72
N PRO A 207 -4.54 -1.36 -0.66
CA PRO A 207 -3.70 -1.46 -1.86
C PRO A 207 -3.81 -2.83 -2.57
N ALA A 208 -4.14 -3.91 -1.84
CA ALA A 208 -4.34 -5.23 -2.43
C ALA A 208 -5.64 -5.34 -3.23
N LEU A 209 -6.74 -4.79 -2.70
CA LEU A 209 -8.00 -4.67 -3.41
C LEU A 209 -7.88 -3.69 -4.58
N TYR A 210 -7.19 -2.57 -4.39
CA TYR A 210 -6.86 -1.63 -5.45
C TYR A 210 -6.11 -2.29 -6.61
N LEU A 211 -5.04 -3.03 -6.32
CA LEU A 211 -4.28 -3.75 -7.34
C LEU A 211 -5.15 -4.81 -8.04
N SER A 212 -6.01 -5.49 -7.29
CA SER A 212 -6.94 -6.47 -7.86
C SER A 212 -7.96 -5.83 -8.79
N GLU A 213 -8.48 -4.65 -8.45
CA GLU A 213 -9.36 -3.87 -9.33
C GLU A 213 -8.63 -3.37 -10.57
N LEU A 214 -7.39 -2.91 -10.42
CA LEU A 214 -6.54 -2.47 -11.53
C LEU A 214 -6.29 -3.59 -12.54
N LEU A 215 -6.05 -4.82 -12.06
CA LEU A 215 -5.66 -5.97 -12.89
C LEU A 215 -6.85 -6.78 -13.42
N TYR A 216 -7.91 -6.94 -12.63
CA TYR A 216 -9.04 -7.83 -12.94
C TYR A 216 -10.40 -7.10 -13.01
N GLY A 217 -10.40 -5.79 -12.79
CA GLY A 217 -11.60 -4.96 -12.83
C GLY A 217 -12.42 -4.97 -11.55
N LYS A 218 -13.30 -3.97 -11.43
CA LYS A 218 -14.12 -3.70 -10.23
C LYS A 218 -14.91 -4.92 -9.74
N LYS A 219 -15.57 -5.65 -10.65
CA LYS A 219 -16.39 -6.83 -10.30
C LYS A 219 -15.59 -7.92 -9.59
N ALA A 220 -14.34 -8.14 -10.01
CA ALA A 220 -13.45 -9.12 -9.38
C ALA A 220 -13.03 -8.65 -7.99
N ALA A 221 -12.59 -7.39 -7.86
CA ALA A 221 -12.19 -6.81 -6.59
C ALA A 221 -13.32 -6.80 -5.54
N GLU A 222 -14.53 -6.42 -5.93
CA GLU A 222 -15.70 -6.51 -5.06
C GLU A 222 -16.02 -7.97 -4.67
N GLY A 223 -15.78 -8.93 -5.56
CA GLY A 223 -15.92 -10.35 -5.26
C GLY A 223 -14.96 -10.81 -4.16
N LEU A 224 -13.68 -10.45 -4.31
CA LEU A 224 -12.62 -10.72 -3.34
C LEU A 224 -12.93 -10.08 -1.98
N ALA A 225 -13.34 -8.80 -1.99
CA ALA A 225 -13.71 -8.06 -0.79
C ALA A 225 -14.88 -8.70 -0.05
N ARG A 226 -15.96 -9.07 -0.77
CA ARG A 226 -17.12 -9.75 -0.18
C ARG A 226 -16.75 -11.10 0.45
N GLY A 227 -15.78 -11.82 -0.11
CA GLY A 227 -15.26 -13.06 0.47
C GLY A 227 -14.64 -12.88 1.86
N LEU A 228 -14.19 -11.66 2.19
CA LEU A 228 -13.64 -11.27 3.48
C LEU A 228 -14.55 -10.33 4.27
N VAL A 229 -15.80 -10.15 3.83
CA VAL A 229 -16.78 -9.26 4.48
C VAL A 229 -16.29 -7.80 4.52
N ILE A 230 -15.62 -7.37 3.45
CA ILE A 230 -15.17 -5.99 3.24
C ILE A 230 -16.09 -5.31 2.22
N ASP A 231 -16.60 -4.13 2.58
CA ASP A 231 -17.35 -3.26 1.67
C ASP A 231 -16.36 -2.43 0.85
N TRP A 232 -15.95 -2.96 -0.30
CA TRP A 232 -14.97 -2.30 -1.17
C TRP A 232 -15.62 -1.23 -2.06
N ASP A 233 -15.16 0.00 -1.88
CA ASP A 233 -15.38 1.12 -2.81
C ASP A 233 -14.12 1.99 -2.83
N ILE A 234 -13.45 2.05 -3.99
CA ILE A 234 -12.23 2.86 -4.16
C ILE A 234 -12.46 4.35 -3.86
N ASN A 235 -13.69 4.85 -4.06
CA ASN A 235 -14.04 6.25 -3.78
C ASN A 235 -14.10 6.57 -2.28
N SER A 236 -14.22 5.54 -1.44
CA SER A 236 -14.17 5.70 0.02
C SER A 236 -12.74 5.80 0.56
N ILE A 237 -11.74 5.53 -0.28
CA ILE A 237 -10.33 5.50 0.12
C ILE A 237 -9.64 6.80 -0.29
N LYS A 238 -8.96 7.44 0.66
CA LYS A 238 -8.09 8.57 0.38
C LYS A 238 -6.72 8.06 -0.06
N PHE A 239 -6.38 8.19 -1.33
CA PHE A 239 -5.08 7.79 -1.89
C PHE A 239 -4.59 8.78 -2.95
N VAL A 240 -3.32 8.67 -3.34
CA VAL A 240 -2.78 9.42 -4.49
C VAL A 240 -2.50 8.46 -5.64
N ARG A 241 -2.91 8.84 -6.85
CA ARG A 241 -2.44 8.23 -8.10
C ARG A 241 -1.74 9.29 -8.92
N VAL A 242 -0.46 9.09 -9.18
CA VAL A 242 0.34 9.97 -10.04
C VAL A 242 -0.02 9.64 -11.49
N ALA A 243 -0.35 10.66 -12.28
CA ALA A 243 -0.62 10.48 -13.70
C ALA A 243 0.69 10.17 -14.44
N ASP A 244 0.61 9.27 -15.42
CA ASP A 244 1.71 8.95 -16.34
C ASP A 244 2.05 10.12 -17.27
#